data_AF-A0A4Q3CW45-F1
#
_entry.id   AF-A0A4Q3CW45-F1
#
_cell.length_a   1.000
_cell.length_b   1.000
_cell.length_c   1.000
_cell.angle_alpha   90.00
_cell.angle_beta   90.00
_cell.angle_gamma   90.00
#
_symmetry.space_group_name_H-M   'P 1'
#
loop_
_entity.id
_entity.type
_entity.pdbx_description
1 polymer ?
#
loop_
_entity_poly.entity_id
_entity_poly.type
_entity_poly.pdbx_seq_one_letter_code
_entity_poly.pdbx_strand_id
1 'polypeptide(L)'
;QGGTKAILEALQKLLFFEGVDVVTGMINIKVLDEVRPLLENHNKLGLFFDMGELVPSPAGYGPNIGLISMDFWQAQYALGQWAVQEFGRDGQIVAPIYEAGFNLNAAFMNGAGAAGAEKLHSMVLPENLASKNGLILDDFFAALEKNTPHFVHAIFIGNMGNQFLQQWRNSRFYDTVPLLIAENMGYDDMLDDVKHLGMKVYSTSIWNRKDETVHNRKFVKDFEDFGKQQANVFGMIGYEIGLSLTIMMSLLKKGEVKNALTDLKNQGVTGPRGILDLDTNGRQRSNIDIIKIITSNHNINQTIIAQTSAVGLDTSSLYHETVSGWQNPYLSV
;
A
#
# COMPACT_ATOMS: atom_id res chain seq x y z
N GLN A 1 11.85 -11.45 12.26
CA GLN A 1 10.87 -10.37 12.51
C GLN A 1 11.60 -9.04 12.49
N GLY A 2 11.04 -8.04 11.80
CA GLY A 2 11.69 -6.76 11.47
C GLY A 2 11.52 -5.69 12.55
N GLY A 3 11.84 -6.00 13.80
CA GLY A 3 11.84 -4.99 14.86
C GLY A 3 12.98 -3.98 14.70
N THR A 4 12.83 -2.77 15.25
CA THR A 4 13.83 -1.67 15.15
C THR A 4 15.25 -2.14 15.41
N LYS A 5 15.46 -2.98 16.43
CA LYS A 5 16.79 -3.52 16.77
C LYS A 5 17.42 -4.31 15.60
N ALA A 6 16.67 -5.21 14.98
CA ALA A 6 17.17 -6.03 13.88
C ALA A 6 17.50 -5.18 12.64
N ILE A 7 16.71 -4.14 12.38
CA ILE A 7 16.96 -3.18 11.30
C ILE A 7 18.25 -2.40 11.57
N LEU A 8 18.44 -1.88 12.79
CA LEU A 8 19.65 -1.14 13.17
C LEU A 8 20.90 -2.03 13.09
N GLU A 9 20.83 -3.28 13.53
CA GLU A 9 21.94 -4.24 13.44
C GLU A 9 22.29 -4.56 11.97
N ALA A 10 21.29 -4.79 11.12
CA ALA A 10 21.49 -5.01 9.69
C ALA A 10 22.09 -3.77 9.01
N LEU A 11 21.60 -2.58 9.35
CA LEU A 11 22.12 -1.31 8.85
C LEU A 11 23.57 -1.11 9.26
N GLN A 12 23.91 -1.29 10.54
CA GLN A 12 25.28 -1.19 11.03
C GLN A 12 26.20 -2.18 10.31
N LYS A 13 25.73 -3.40 10.05
CA LYS A 13 26.49 -4.38 9.27
C LYS A 13 26.82 -3.84 7.87
N LEU A 14 25.81 -3.38 7.14
CA LEU A 14 25.97 -2.83 5.79
C LEU A 14 26.90 -1.62 5.77
N LEU A 15 26.76 -0.70 6.72
CA LEU A 15 27.54 0.53 6.76
C LEU A 15 29.00 0.30 7.18
N PHE A 16 29.23 -0.52 8.21
CA PHE A 16 30.55 -0.63 8.85
C PHE A 16 31.40 -1.79 8.31
N PHE A 17 30.76 -2.89 7.91
CA PHE A 17 31.48 -4.08 7.47
C PHE A 17 31.49 -4.20 5.95
N GLU A 18 30.35 -3.93 5.30
CA GLU A 18 30.24 -4.04 3.84
C GLU A 18 30.59 -2.71 3.13
N GLY A 19 30.63 -1.60 3.86
CA GLY A 19 31.07 -0.30 3.33
C GLY A 19 30.16 0.28 2.24
N VAL A 20 28.86 -0.05 2.24
CA VAL A 20 27.95 0.35 1.16
C VAL A 20 27.78 1.87 1.06
N ASP A 21 27.48 2.36 -0.14
CA ASP A 21 27.17 3.79 -0.38
C ASP A 21 25.68 4.10 -0.26
N VAL A 22 24.85 3.10 -0.56
CA VAL A 22 23.40 3.18 -0.54
C VAL A 22 22.84 1.98 0.21
N VAL A 23 21.90 2.24 1.10
CA VAL A 23 21.07 1.23 1.75
C VAL A 23 19.65 1.37 1.20
N THR A 24 19.07 0.25 0.77
CA THR A 24 17.71 0.21 0.23
C THR A 24 16.99 -1.04 0.71
N GLY A 25 15.67 -0.99 0.71
CA GLY A 25 14.81 -2.09 1.13
C GLY A 25 13.44 -1.59 1.57
N MET A 26 12.56 -2.55 1.79
CA MET A 26 11.25 -2.29 2.37
C MET A 26 11.41 -1.90 3.84
N ILE A 27 10.75 -0.83 4.27
CA ILE A 27 10.83 -0.34 5.65
C ILE A 27 9.45 0.04 6.19
N ASN A 28 9.26 -0.14 7.49
CA ASN A 28 8.18 0.55 8.19
C ASN A 28 8.68 1.94 8.56
N ILE A 29 7.99 2.97 8.09
CA ILE A 29 8.44 4.36 8.25
C ILE A 29 8.58 4.81 9.72
N LYS A 30 7.98 4.09 10.68
CA LYS A 30 8.14 4.35 12.12
C LYS A 30 9.58 4.16 12.61
N VAL A 31 10.40 3.40 11.88
CA VAL A 31 11.80 3.10 12.24
C VAL A 31 12.79 4.13 11.69
N LEU A 32 12.32 5.05 10.83
CA LEU A 32 13.20 5.98 10.12
C LEU A 32 13.85 7.00 11.05
N ASP A 33 13.19 7.39 12.15
CA ASP A 33 13.76 8.31 13.13
C ASP A 33 14.96 7.70 13.87
N GLU A 34 14.96 6.40 14.15
CA GLU A 34 16.11 5.69 14.75
C GLU A 34 17.20 5.37 13.74
N VAL A 35 16.85 5.16 12.48
CA VAL A 35 17.81 4.89 11.39
C VAL A 35 18.55 6.17 10.96
N ARG A 36 17.88 7.32 11.00
CA ARG A 36 18.40 8.60 10.52
C ARG A 36 19.80 8.96 11.04
N PRO A 37 20.09 8.92 12.37
CA PRO A 37 21.42 9.29 12.87
C PRO A 37 22.55 8.42 12.32
N LEU A 38 22.31 7.13 12.06
CA LEU A 38 23.33 6.23 11.52
C LEU A 38 23.70 6.60 10.08
N LEU A 39 22.70 6.92 9.25
CA LEU A 39 22.91 7.33 7.86
C LEU A 39 23.57 8.71 7.76
N GLU A 40 23.11 9.67 8.56
CA GLU A 40 23.64 11.04 8.56
C GLU A 40 25.08 11.10 9.07
N ASN A 41 25.40 10.44 10.20
CA ASN A 41 26.74 10.46 10.77
C ASN A 41 27.82 9.87 9.85
N HIS A 42 27.43 8.99 8.92
CA HIS A 42 28.34 8.36 7.96
C HIS A 42 28.19 8.93 6.55
N ASN A 43 27.33 9.94 6.36
CA ASN A 43 26.99 10.53 5.08
C ASN A 43 26.64 9.48 4.01
N LYS A 44 25.73 8.56 4.36
CA LYS A 44 25.26 7.48 3.48
C LYS A 44 23.82 7.69 3.09
N LEU A 45 23.44 7.22 1.90
CA LEU A 45 22.07 7.32 1.40
C LEU A 45 21.23 6.15 1.90
N GLY A 46 20.11 6.43 2.55
CA GLY A 46 18.99 5.49 2.67
C GLY A 46 17.94 5.82 1.61
N LEU A 47 17.70 4.92 0.66
CA LEU A 47 16.60 5.04 -0.29
C LEU A 47 15.65 3.86 -0.07
N PHE A 48 14.62 4.07 0.74
CA PHE A 48 13.70 3.02 1.16
C PHE A 48 12.39 3.08 0.39
N PHE A 49 11.60 2.01 0.53
CA PHE A 49 10.22 1.99 0.05
C PHE A 49 9.29 1.38 1.08
N ASP A 50 8.02 1.73 1.00
CA ASP A 50 6.93 1.14 1.77
C ASP A 50 5.69 0.92 0.88
N MET A 51 4.63 0.36 1.45
CA MET A 51 3.35 0.23 0.74
C MET A 51 2.44 1.43 0.96
N GLY A 52 2.89 2.46 1.70
CA GLY A 52 2.05 3.57 2.12
C GLY A 52 0.98 3.13 3.11
N GLU A 53 1.27 2.12 3.94
CA GLU A 53 0.40 1.68 5.02
C GLU A 53 0.24 2.74 6.12
N LEU A 54 1.19 3.67 6.22
CA LEU A 54 1.21 4.75 7.18
C LEU A 54 1.40 6.07 6.46
N VAL A 55 0.79 7.12 7.00
CA VAL A 55 1.00 8.48 6.53
C VAL A 55 2.42 8.92 6.91
N PRO A 56 3.22 9.39 5.94
CA PRO A 56 4.57 9.86 6.24
C PRO A 56 4.57 11.14 7.07
N SER A 57 5.65 11.36 7.82
CA SER A 57 5.81 12.59 8.60
C SER A 57 5.81 13.82 7.68
N PRO A 58 5.00 14.86 7.98
CA PRO A 58 5.05 16.11 7.23
C PRO A 58 6.43 16.80 7.26
N ALA A 59 7.23 16.54 8.30
CA ALA A 59 8.58 17.07 8.41
C ALA A 59 9.63 16.30 7.57
N GLY A 60 9.25 15.14 7.00
CA GLY A 60 10.15 14.23 6.32
C GLY A 60 11.13 13.51 7.24
N TYR A 61 12.13 12.85 6.66
CA TYR A 61 13.05 11.93 7.36
C TYR A 61 14.51 12.38 7.36
N GLY A 62 14.78 13.65 7.04
CA GLY A 62 16.13 14.21 6.99
C GLY A 62 16.80 14.16 5.61
N PRO A 63 18.00 14.76 5.47
CA PRO A 63 18.68 14.97 4.19
C PRO A 63 19.30 13.73 3.56
N ASN A 64 19.39 12.61 4.28
CA ASN A 64 20.03 11.37 3.85
C ASN A 64 19.04 10.23 3.61
N ILE A 65 17.74 10.48 3.77
CA ILE A 65 16.68 9.48 3.60
C ILE A 65 15.72 9.93 2.48
N GLY A 66 15.58 9.09 1.46
CA GLY A 66 14.49 9.13 0.49
C GLY A 66 13.51 7.98 0.73
N LEU A 67 12.22 8.22 0.50
CA LEU A 67 11.16 7.22 0.62
C LEU A 67 10.32 7.19 -0.66
N ILE A 68 10.29 6.05 -1.33
CA ILE A 68 9.37 5.79 -2.44
C ILE A 68 8.17 5.03 -1.87
N SER A 69 7.01 5.69 -1.80
CA SER A 69 5.79 5.07 -1.26
C SER A 69 4.86 4.61 -2.37
N MET A 70 4.08 3.56 -2.09
CA MET A 70 2.87 3.23 -2.86
C MET A 70 1.67 4.08 -2.43
N ASP A 71 1.72 4.78 -1.30
CA ASP A 71 0.64 5.64 -0.81
C ASP A 71 -0.73 4.93 -0.67
N PHE A 72 -0.76 3.69 -0.18
CA PHE A 72 -2.02 2.97 0.04
C PHE A 72 -3.03 3.72 0.89
N TRP A 73 -2.60 4.54 1.86
CA TRP A 73 -3.50 5.42 2.61
C TRP A 73 -4.28 6.38 1.70
N GLN A 74 -3.68 6.91 0.62
CA GLN A 74 -4.38 7.74 -0.37
C GLN A 74 -5.40 6.92 -1.14
N ALA A 75 -5.03 5.71 -1.54
CA ALA A 75 -5.92 4.80 -2.25
C ALA A 75 -7.14 4.43 -1.40
N GLN A 76 -6.93 4.14 -0.11
CA GLN A 76 -8.02 3.85 0.82
C GLN A 76 -8.96 5.05 1.01
N TYR A 77 -8.42 6.26 1.16
CA TYR A 77 -9.24 7.46 1.21
C TYR A 77 -10.12 7.62 -0.04
N ALA A 78 -9.51 7.47 -1.21
CA ALA A 78 -10.22 7.62 -2.47
C ALA A 78 -11.28 6.51 -2.68
N LEU A 79 -10.98 5.27 -2.23
CA LEU A 79 -11.92 4.15 -2.24
C LEU A 79 -13.13 4.42 -1.34
N GLY A 80 -12.90 4.96 -0.14
CA GLY A 80 -13.96 5.32 0.80
C GLY A 80 -14.89 6.39 0.24
N GLN A 81 -14.33 7.42 -0.40
CA GLN A 81 -15.13 8.45 -1.08
C GLN A 81 -16.00 7.84 -2.17
N TRP A 82 -15.39 7.05 -3.05
CA TRP A 82 -16.10 6.44 -4.17
C TRP A 82 -17.18 5.46 -3.70
N ALA A 83 -16.91 4.64 -2.68
CA ALA A 83 -17.86 3.67 -2.14
C ALA A 83 -19.16 4.33 -1.66
N VAL A 84 -19.05 5.48 -1.00
CA VAL A 84 -20.22 6.21 -0.49
C VAL A 84 -21.04 6.82 -1.61
N GLN A 85 -20.38 7.34 -2.64
CA GLN A 85 -21.03 7.92 -3.81
C GLN A 85 -21.72 6.86 -4.66
N GLU A 86 -21.11 5.68 -4.81
CA GLU A 86 -21.60 4.61 -5.67
C GLU A 86 -22.65 3.74 -4.98
N PHE A 87 -22.40 3.29 -3.75
CA PHE A 87 -23.21 2.26 -3.09
C PHE A 87 -24.12 2.81 -1.99
N GLY A 88 -23.76 3.92 -1.37
CA GLY A 88 -24.57 4.58 -0.35
C GLY A 88 -23.82 4.87 0.95
N ARG A 89 -24.50 5.49 1.92
CA ARG A 89 -23.89 6.15 3.08
C ARG A 89 -23.71 5.27 4.34
N ASP A 90 -23.82 3.95 4.19
CA ASP A 90 -23.74 2.98 5.29
C ASP A 90 -22.74 1.89 4.92
N GLY A 91 -21.66 1.75 5.69
CA GLY A 91 -20.56 0.85 5.37
C GLY A 91 -20.09 0.05 6.58
N GLN A 92 -19.62 -1.17 6.34
CA GLN A 92 -18.95 -2.00 7.35
C GLN A 92 -17.52 -2.31 6.92
N ILE A 93 -16.56 -1.98 7.76
CA ILE A 93 -15.15 -2.29 7.57
C ILE A 93 -14.78 -3.49 8.44
N VAL A 94 -13.96 -4.40 7.92
CA VAL A 94 -13.44 -5.55 8.66
C VAL A 94 -11.95 -5.75 8.37
N ALA A 95 -11.17 -5.92 9.45
CA ALA A 95 -9.73 -6.14 9.38
C ALA A 95 -9.25 -6.92 10.62
N PRO A 96 -8.17 -7.72 10.52
CA PRO A 96 -7.50 -8.26 11.70
C PRO A 96 -6.81 -7.17 12.53
N ILE A 97 -6.49 -7.48 13.78
CA ILE A 97 -5.79 -6.57 14.69
C ILE A 97 -4.45 -6.05 14.14
N TYR A 98 -3.76 -6.84 13.32
CA TYR A 98 -2.48 -6.46 12.74
C TYR A 98 -2.67 -5.36 11.68
N GLU A 99 -3.55 -5.58 10.71
CA GLU A 99 -3.87 -4.62 9.65
C GLU A 99 -4.53 -3.35 10.21
N ALA A 100 -5.38 -3.48 11.24
CA ALA A 100 -6.01 -2.36 11.91
C ALA A 100 -5.01 -1.43 12.63
N GLY A 101 -3.77 -1.87 12.81
CA GLY A 101 -2.69 -1.06 13.38
C GLY A 101 -2.03 -0.10 12.39
N PHE A 102 -2.44 -0.07 11.13
CA PHE A 102 -1.97 0.83 10.09
C PHE A 102 -3.02 1.92 9.77
N ASN A 103 -2.65 2.92 8.96
CA ASN A 103 -3.55 4.03 8.62
C ASN A 103 -4.64 3.67 7.61
N LEU A 104 -4.62 2.47 7.02
CA LEU A 104 -5.51 2.07 5.93
C LEU A 104 -7.01 2.20 6.29
N ASN A 105 -7.41 1.66 7.44
CA ASN A 105 -8.81 1.74 7.91
C ASN A 105 -9.22 3.20 8.17
N ALA A 106 -8.41 3.96 8.91
CA ALA A 106 -8.69 5.36 9.21
C ALA A 106 -8.78 6.22 7.94
N ALA A 107 -7.90 5.99 6.96
CA ALA A 107 -7.92 6.69 5.70
C ALA A 107 -9.20 6.41 4.90
N PHE A 108 -9.63 5.14 4.84
CA PHE A 108 -10.93 4.77 4.24
C PHE A 108 -12.10 5.47 4.93
N MET A 109 -12.15 5.45 6.27
CA MET A 109 -13.21 6.11 7.05
C MET A 109 -13.24 7.62 6.82
N ASN A 110 -12.08 8.28 6.75
CA ASN A 110 -11.99 9.71 6.45
C ASN A 110 -12.49 10.02 5.04
N GLY A 111 -12.19 9.15 4.07
CA GLY A 111 -12.70 9.26 2.70
C GLY A 111 -14.22 9.15 2.65
N ALA A 112 -14.74 8.09 3.24
CA ALA A 112 -16.19 7.85 3.31
C ALA A 112 -16.91 8.98 4.07
N GLY A 113 -16.35 9.47 5.18
CA GLY A 113 -16.87 10.61 5.93
C GLY A 113 -16.90 11.89 5.10
N ALA A 114 -15.83 12.18 4.35
CA ALA A 114 -15.76 13.34 3.46
C ALA A 114 -16.81 13.27 2.32
N ALA A 115 -17.20 12.07 1.90
CA ALA A 115 -18.28 11.85 0.93
C ALA A 115 -19.69 11.83 1.55
N GLY A 116 -19.81 12.03 2.87
CA GLY A 116 -21.09 12.13 3.57
C GLY A 116 -21.65 10.81 4.07
N ALA A 117 -20.80 9.85 4.45
CA ALA A 117 -21.26 8.66 5.16
C ALA A 117 -22.04 9.02 6.43
N GLU A 118 -23.15 8.33 6.68
CA GLU A 118 -24.01 8.52 7.85
C GLU A 118 -23.70 7.49 8.94
N LYS A 119 -23.32 6.27 8.52
CA LYS A 119 -22.95 5.17 9.41
C LYS A 119 -21.75 4.45 8.85
N LEU A 120 -20.67 4.40 9.63
CA LEU A 120 -19.52 3.56 9.34
C LEU A 120 -19.27 2.70 10.56
N HIS A 121 -19.31 1.40 10.33
CA HIS A 121 -19.02 0.39 11.31
C HIS A 121 -17.62 -0.16 11.06
N SER A 122 -16.86 -0.43 12.12
CA SER A 122 -15.54 -1.04 12.01
C SER A 122 -15.46 -2.23 12.96
N MET A 123 -15.13 -3.40 12.43
CA MET A 123 -14.91 -4.61 13.20
C MET A 123 -13.43 -5.01 13.08
N VAL A 124 -12.69 -4.83 14.16
CA VAL A 124 -11.33 -5.35 14.29
C VAL A 124 -11.41 -6.76 14.86
N LEU A 125 -11.00 -7.74 14.06
CA LEU A 125 -11.00 -9.14 14.49
C LEU A 125 -9.82 -9.38 15.45
N PRO A 126 -10.10 -9.86 16.68
CA PRO A 126 -9.04 -10.21 17.63
C PRO A 126 -8.25 -11.44 17.13
N GLU A 127 -7.03 -11.60 17.63
CA GLU A 127 -6.08 -12.63 17.18
C GLU A 127 -6.65 -14.06 17.27
N ASN A 128 -7.48 -14.35 18.27
CA ASN A 128 -8.11 -15.67 18.40
C ASN A 128 -9.15 -15.97 17.30
N LEU A 129 -9.67 -14.95 16.62
CA LEU A 129 -10.59 -15.09 15.48
C LEU A 129 -9.88 -14.93 14.13
N ALA A 130 -8.76 -14.22 14.09
CA ALA A 130 -7.98 -13.97 12.89
C ALA A 130 -6.49 -14.19 13.18
N SER A 131 -6.00 -15.40 12.88
CA SER A 131 -4.59 -15.76 13.05
C SER A 131 -4.05 -16.53 11.85
N LYS A 132 -2.75 -16.81 11.85
CA LYS A 132 -2.12 -17.69 10.84
C LYS A 132 -2.77 -19.09 10.75
N ASN A 133 -3.46 -19.53 11.81
CA ASN A 133 -4.04 -20.87 11.89
C ASN A 133 -5.50 -20.93 11.38
N GLY A 134 -6.14 -19.78 11.15
CA GLY A 134 -7.53 -19.74 10.69
C GLY A 134 -8.20 -18.38 10.87
N LEU A 135 -9.30 -18.23 10.16
CA LEU A 135 -10.18 -17.06 10.19
C LEU A 135 -11.61 -17.49 10.54
N ILE A 136 -12.21 -16.88 11.55
CA ILE A 136 -13.58 -17.12 12.02
C ILE A 136 -14.38 -15.83 11.86
N LEU A 137 -15.46 -15.87 11.07
CA LEU A 137 -16.28 -14.70 10.70
C LEU A 137 -17.73 -14.77 11.19
N ASP A 138 -18.08 -15.71 12.07
CA ASP A 138 -19.46 -15.91 12.52
C ASP A 138 -20.07 -14.63 13.13
N ASP A 139 -19.34 -13.98 14.04
CA ASP A 139 -19.78 -12.72 14.67
C ASP A 139 -19.85 -11.57 13.65
N PHE A 140 -18.95 -11.55 12.67
CA PHE A 140 -18.98 -10.58 11.59
C PHE A 140 -20.24 -10.73 10.74
N PHE A 141 -20.56 -11.96 10.31
CA PHE A 141 -21.77 -12.22 9.53
C PHE A 141 -23.06 -12.00 10.35
N ALA A 142 -23.05 -12.30 11.64
CA ALA A 142 -24.16 -12.00 12.54
C ALA A 142 -24.40 -10.48 12.68
N ALA A 143 -23.33 -9.68 12.70
CA ALA A 143 -23.44 -8.22 12.69
C ALA A 143 -24.05 -7.69 11.38
N LEU A 144 -23.63 -8.22 10.23
CA LEU A 144 -24.22 -7.89 8.92
C LEU A 144 -25.69 -8.31 8.80
N GLU A 145 -26.08 -9.42 9.43
CA GLU A 145 -27.47 -9.86 9.49
C GLU A 145 -28.34 -8.88 10.28
N LYS A 146 -27.84 -8.39 11.42
CA LYS A 146 -28.57 -7.44 12.25
C LYS A 146 -28.73 -6.09 11.59
N ASN A 147 -27.67 -5.59 10.94
CA ASN A 147 -27.65 -4.31 10.25
C ASN A 147 -26.90 -4.48 8.93
N THR A 148 -27.62 -4.75 7.85
CA THR A 148 -26.99 -4.95 6.53
C THR A 148 -26.54 -3.59 5.97
N PRO A 149 -25.24 -3.37 5.76
CA PRO A 149 -24.71 -2.12 5.24
C PRO A 149 -24.93 -2.04 3.72
N HIS A 150 -24.73 -0.85 3.14
CA HIS A 150 -24.75 -0.67 1.68
C HIS A 150 -23.49 -1.25 1.02
N PHE A 151 -22.38 -1.35 1.74
CA PHE A 151 -21.16 -2.00 1.26
C PHE A 151 -20.32 -2.55 2.41
N VAL A 152 -19.43 -3.49 2.10
CA VAL A 152 -18.40 -4.00 3.00
C VAL A 152 -17.03 -3.65 2.46
N HIS A 153 -16.12 -3.18 3.31
CA HIS A 153 -14.71 -3.01 3.01
C HIS A 153 -13.84 -3.97 3.83
N ALA A 154 -13.01 -4.77 3.16
CA ALA A 154 -12.16 -5.76 3.79
C ALA A 154 -10.67 -5.44 3.61
N ILE A 155 -9.91 -5.49 4.71
CA ILE A 155 -8.46 -5.26 4.72
C ILE A 155 -7.79 -6.50 5.33
N PHE A 156 -7.19 -7.33 4.48
CA PHE A 156 -6.47 -8.54 4.87
C PHE A 156 -5.19 -8.69 4.05
N ILE A 157 -4.28 -9.54 4.50
CA ILE A 157 -3.02 -9.85 3.82
C ILE A 157 -2.88 -11.37 3.64
N GLY A 158 -2.29 -11.76 2.51
CA GLY A 158 -1.85 -13.12 2.22
C GLY A 158 -2.98 -14.16 2.32
N ASN A 159 -2.65 -15.34 2.85
CA ASN A 159 -3.59 -16.47 2.95
C ASN A 159 -4.86 -16.14 3.76
N MET A 160 -4.80 -15.21 4.70
CA MET A 160 -6.00 -14.79 5.45
C MET A 160 -7.00 -14.06 4.55
N GLY A 161 -6.50 -13.26 3.59
CA GLY A 161 -7.34 -12.65 2.56
C GLY A 161 -8.04 -13.70 1.70
N ASN A 162 -7.34 -14.77 1.33
CA ASN A 162 -7.94 -15.87 0.57
C ASN A 162 -9.04 -16.59 1.37
N GLN A 163 -8.81 -16.85 2.66
CA GLN A 163 -9.83 -17.41 3.55
C GLN A 163 -11.05 -16.48 3.69
N PHE A 164 -10.83 -15.17 3.80
CA PHE A 164 -11.91 -14.19 3.83
C PHE A 164 -12.75 -14.24 2.55
N LEU A 165 -12.11 -14.24 1.37
CA LEU A 165 -12.82 -14.28 0.08
C LEU A 165 -13.63 -15.58 -0.09
N GLN A 166 -13.09 -16.72 0.36
CA GLN A 166 -13.81 -18.00 0.38
C GLN A 166 -15.05 -17.95 1.27
N GLN A 167 -14.92 -17.47 2.50
CA GLN A 167 -16.04 -17.35 3.42
C GLN A 167 -17.07 -16.32 2.95
N TRP A 168 -16.61 -15.18 2.43
CA TRP A 168 -17.47 -14.16 1.84
C TRP A 168 -18.29 -14.73 0.68
N ARG A 169 -17.66 -15.48 -0.24
CA ARG A 169 -18.32 -16.11 -1.39
C ARG A 169 -19.43 -17.08 -0.97
N ASN A 170 -19.20 -17.83 0.11
CA ASN A 170 -20.15 -18.80 0.66
C ASN A 170 -21.22 -18.15 1.54
N SER A 171 -21.07 -16.86 1.90
CA SER A 171 -22.04 -16.13 2.67
C SER A 171 -23.26 -15.75 1.83
N ARG A 172 -24.40 -15.54 2.49
CA ARG A 172 -25.61 -15.01 1.85
C ARG A 172 -25.48 -13.55 1.37
N PHE A 173 -24.41 -12.86 1.77
CA PHE A 173 -24.18 -11.45 1.46
C PHE A 173 -23.49 -11.23 0.11
N TYR A 174 -22.85 -12.27 -0.45
CA TYR A 174 -22.02 -12.16 -1.64
C TYR A 174 -22.70 -11.46 -2.82
N ASP A 175 -23.93 -11.86 -3.16
CA ASP A 175 -24.68 -11.30 -4.29
C ASP A 175 -25.55 -10.09 -3.91
N THR A 176 -25.58 -9.70 -2.63
CA THR A 176 -26.50 -8.68 -2.11
C THR A 176 -25.79 -7.44 -1.57
N VAL A 177 -24.55 -7.57 -1.09
CA VAL A 177 -23.75 -6.46 -0.56
C VAL A 177 -22.46 -6.33 -1.38
N PRO A 178 -22.21 -5.19 -2.03
CA PRO A 178 -20.94 -4.89 -2.68
C PRO A 178 -19.76 -5.07 -1.73
N LEU A 179 -18.75 -5.84 -2.17
CA LEU A 179 -17.49 -6.00 -1.45
C LEU A 179 -16.39 -5.16 -2.09
N LEU A 180 -15.78 -4.30 -1.29
CA LEU A 180 -14.55 -3.59 -1.57
C LEU A 180 -13.40 -4.25 -0.82
N ILE A 181 -12.25 -4.41 -1.46
CA ILE A 181 -11.05 -5.00 -0.86
C ILE A 181 -9.87 -4.04 -0.94
N ALA A 182 -8.95 -4.13 0.02
CA ALA A 182 -7.68 -3.44 -0.06
C ALA A 182 -6.89 -3.85 -1.32
N GLU A 183 -6.11 -2.93 -1.88
CA GLU A 183 -5.43 -3.08 -3.17
C GLU A 183 -4.59 -4.35 -3.27
N ASN A 184 -3.84 -4.67 -2.22
CA ASN A 184 -3.01 -5.88 -2.15
C ASN A 184 -3.81 -7.18 -2.31
N MET A 185 -5.06 -7.22 -1.84
CA MET A 185 -5.93 -8.38 -2.01
C MET A 185 -6.39 -8.55 -3.46
N GLY A 186 -6.34 -7.48 -4.25
CA GLY A 186 -6.74 -7.43 -5.65
C GLY A 186 -5.64 -7.78 -6.65
N TYR A 187 -4.40 -8.04 -6.19
CA TYR A 187 -3.29 -8.40 -7.07
C TYR A 187 -3.49 -9.77 -7.73
N ASP A 188 -3.01 -9.88 -8.97
CA ASP A 188 -3.19 -11.10 -9.79
C ASP A 188 -2.61 -12.35 -9.11
N ASP A 189 -1.46 -12.22 -8.42
CA ASP A 189 -0.80 -13.31 -7.70
C ASP A 189 -1.56 -13.75 -6.44
N MET A 190 -2.18 -12.81 -5.72
CA MET A 190 -3.05 -13.12 -4.58
C MET A 190 -4.35 -13.77 -5.03
N LEU A 191 -4.95 -13.25 -6.10
CA LEU A 191 -6.22 -13.74 -6.62
C LEU A 191 -6.09 -15.07 -7.37
N ASP A 192 -4.91 -15.48 -7.82
CA ASP A 192 -4.74 -16.72 -8.59
C ASP A 192 -5.20 -17.96 -7.81
N ASP A 193 -4.91 -17.99 -6.51
CA ASP A 193 -5.29 -19.07 -5.59
C ASP A 193 -6.82 -19.20 -5.43
N VAL A 194 -7.55 -18.09 -5.60
CA VAL A 194 -8.99 -17.99 -5.34
C VAL A 194 -9.81 -17.59 -6.57
N LYS A 195 -9.20 -17.56 -7.76
CA LYS A 195 -9.89 -17.12 -8.99
C LYS A 195 -11.10 -17.99 -9.33
N HIS A 196 -11.04 -19.27 -8.98
CA HIS A 196 -12.10 -20.25 -9.17
C HIS A 196 -13.39 -19.93 -8.39
N LEU A 197 -13.34 -19.04 -7.39
CA LEU A 197 -14.51 -18.62 -6.63
C LEU A 197 -15.52 -17.81 -7.46
N GLY A 198 -15.09 -17.24 -8.60
CA GLY A 198 -15.98 -16.45 -9.45
C GLY A 198 -16.40 -15.13 -8.80
N MET A 199 -15.45 -14.45 -8.14
CA MET A 199 -15.65 -13.25 -7.33
C MET A 199 -16.01 -12.03 -8.18
N LYS A 200 -16.83 -11.14 -7.63
CA LYS A 200 -17.08 -9.78 -8.11
C LYS A 200 -16.81 -8.81 -6.96
N VAL A 201 -15.70 -8.10 -7.03
CA VAL A 201 -15.25 -7.17 -5.97
C VAL A 201 -14.75 -5.86 -6.57
N TYR A 202 -14.59 -4.84 -5.73
CA TYR A 202 -14.06 -3.54 -6.11
C TYR A 202 -12.79 -3.23 -5.31
N SER A 203 -11.86 -2.51 -5.90
CA SER A 203 -10.63 -2.10 -5.23
C SER A 203 -10.06 -0.85 -5.89
N THR A 204 -8.89 -0.43 -5.42
CA THR A 204 -8.05 0.55 -6.10
C THR A 204 -6.91 -0.13 -6.85
N SER A 205 -6.32 0.62 -7.77
CA SER A 205 -5.05 0.27 -8.40
C SER A 205 -4.23 1.55 -8.59
N ILE A 206 -3.10 1.65 -7.91
CA ILE A 206 -2.12 2.73 -8.06
C ILE A 206 -1.17 2.45 -9.23
N TRP A 207 -1.01 1.17 -9.58
CA TRP A 207 -0.25 0.74 -10.76
C TRP A 207 -0.94 -0.44 -11.44
N ASN A 208 -1.12 -0.32 -12.75
CA ASN A 208 -1.68 -1.37 -13.59
C ASN A 208 -0.61 -1.90 -14.55
N ARG A 209 -0.29 -3.19 -14.47
CA ARG A 209 0.64 -3.88 -15.38
C ARG A 209 0.27 -3.70 -16.86
N LYS A 210 -1.02 -3.61 -17.18
CA LYS A 210 -1.53 -3.50 -18.55
C LYS A 210 -1.64 -2.05 -19.05
N ASP A 211 -1.21 -1.07 -18.26
CA ASP A 211 -1.19 0.34 -18.65
C ASP A 211 -0.38 0.55 -19.95
N GLU A 212 -0.93 1.33 -20.88
CA GLU A 212 -0.38 1.53 -22.22
C GLU A 212 0.58 2.73 -22.31
N THR A 213 0.99 3.33 -21.21
CA THR A 213 2.04 4.35 -21.24
C THR A 213 3.36 3.75 -21.71
N VAL A 214 4.18 4.58 -22.37
CA VAL A 214 5.49 4.16 -22.90
C VAL A 214 6.39 3.65 -21.77
N HIS A 215 6.35 4.30 -20.60
CA HIS A 215 7.16 3.93 -19.43
C HIS A 215 6.74 2.57 -18.85
N ASN A 216 5.43 2.34 -18.68
CA ASN A 216 4.94 1.06 -18.17
C ASN A 216 5.25 -0.09 -19.13
N ARG A 217 4.91 0.04 -20.42
CA ARG A 217 5.19 -1.03 -21.41
C ARG A 217 6.67 -1.38 -21.49
N LYS A 218 7.55 -0.38 -21.41
CA LYS A 218 8.99 -0.61 -21.38
C LYS A 218 9.40 -1.41 -20.15
N PHE A 219 8.97 -0.99 -18.96
CA PHE A 219 9.27 -1.71 -17.72
C PHE A 219 8.76 -3.15 -17.77
N VAL A 220 7.49 -3.36 -18.11
CA VAL A 220 6.88 -4.70 -18.16
C VAL A 220 7.66 -5.59 -19.14
N LYS A 221 7.95 -5.09 -20.34
CA LYS A 221 8.75 -5.84 -21.31
C LYS A 221 10.14 -6.20 -20.75
N ASP A 222 10.88 -5.21 -20.28
CA ASP A 222 12.27 -5.40 -19.84
C ASP A 222 12.34 -6.34 -18.62
N PHE A 223 11.42 -6.19 -17.66
CA PHE A 223 11.37 -6.99 -16.44
C PHE A 223 11.00 -8.44 -16.73
N GLU A 224 9.97 -8.67 -17.55
CA GLU A 224 9.51 -10.03 -17.87
C GLU A 224 10.53 -10.77 -18.77
N ASP A 225 11.16 -10.05 -19.71
CA ASP A 225 12.22 -10.62 -20.56
C ASP A 225 13.45 -11.00 -19.73
N PHE A 226 13.83 -10.18 -18.75
CA PHE A 226 14.98 -10.43 -17.89
C PHE A 226 14.69 -11.49 -16.82
N GLY A 227 13.63 -11.31 -16.04
CA GLY A 227 13.31 -12.10 -14.86
C GLY A 227 12.53 -13.38 -15.14
N LYS A 228 11.99 -13.56 -16.35
CA LYS A 228 11.16 -14.72 -16.75
C LYS A 228 9.97 -14.98 -15.81
N GLN A 229 9.46 -13.92 -15.20
CA GLN A 229 8.29 -13.91 -14.33
C GLN A 229 7.43 -12.69 -14.68
N GLN A 230 6.15 -12.71 -14.33
CA GLN A 230 5.27 -11.56 -14.55
C GLN A 230 5.73 -10.35 -13.74
N ALA A 231 5.63 -9.16 -14.33
CA ALA A 231 5.85 -7.92 -13.62
C ALA A 231 4.83 -7.77 -12.47
N ASN A 232 5.32 -7.41 -11.30
CA ASN A 232 4.50 -7.18 -10.11
C ASN A 232 4.93 -5.87 -9.42
N VAL A 233 4.18 -5.47 -8.39
CA VAL A 233 4.41 -4.20 -7.69
C VAL A 233 5.83 -4.10 -7.11
N PHE A 234 6.39 -5.21 -6.60
CA PHE A 234 7.74 -5.23 -6.04
C PHE A 234 8.81 -5.05 -7.13
N GLY A 235 8.65 -5.69 -8.29
CA GLY A 235 9.51 -5.49 -9.45
C GLY A 235 9.46 -4.05 -9.96
N MET A 236 8.25 -3.46 -9.94
CA MET A 236 8.03 -2.07 -10.33
C MET A 236 8.75 -1.09 -9.38
N ILE A 237 8.58 -1.25 -8.07
CA ILE A 237 9.28 -0.43 -7.07
C ILE A 237 10.82 -0.58 -7.20
N GLY A 238 11.31 -1.81 -7.39
CA GLY A 238 12.74 -2.05 -7.62
C GLY A 238 13.27 -1.33 -8.87
N TYR A 239 12.48 -1.32 -9.95
CA TYR A 239 12.81 -0.57 -11.17
C TYR A 239 12.84 0.95 -10.92
N GLU A 240 11.88 1.47 -10.16
CA GLU A 240 11.81 2.88 -9.76
C GLU A 240 12.98 3.33 -8.87
N ILE A 241 13.43 2.46 -7.95
CA ILE A 241 14.66 2.68 -7.18
C ILE A 241 15.86 2.78 -8.13
N GLY A 242 15.98 1.89 -9.11
CA GLY A 242 17.05 1.93 -10.10
C GLY A 242 17.05 3.21 -10.94
N LEU A 243 15.88 3.68 -11.39
CA LEU A 243 15.73 4.94 -12.11
C LEU A 243 16.16 6.13 -11.22
N SER A 244 15.70 6.15 -9.97
CA SER A 244 16.04 7.19 -8.98
C SER A 244 17.56 7.26 -8.74
N LEU A 245 18.21 6.12 -8.58
CA LEU A 245 19.66 6.04 -8.40
C LEU A 245 20.43 6.52 -9.63
N THR A 246 19.87 6.37 -10.83
CA THR A 246 20.50 6.84 -12.07
C THR A 246 20.59 8.36 -12.10
N ILE A 247 19.54 9.07 -11.66
CA ILE A 247 19.55 10.54 -11.52
C ILE A 247 20.61 10.97 -10.49
N MET A 248 20.66 10.28 -9.35
CA MET A 248 21.52 10.64 -8.23
C MET A 248 23.00 10.24 -8.41
N MET A 249 23.30 9.31 -9.32
CA MET A 249 24.59 8.62 -9.43
C MET A 249 25.80 9.55 -9.46
N SER A 250 25.71 10.65 -10.22
CA SER A 250 26.84 11.57 -10.41
C SER A 250 27.23 12.30 -9.12
N LEU A 251 26.26 12.66 -8.29
CA LEU A 251 26.44 13.33 -7.01
C LEU A 251 26.82 12.33 -5.90
N LEU A 252 26.22 11.13 -5.92
CA LEU A 252 26.57 10.06 -4.98
C LEU A 252 28.05 9.65 -5.10
N LYS A 253 28.58 9.56 -6.32
CA LYS A 253 30.01 9.29 -6.56
C LYS A 253 30.96 10.36 -6.01
N LYS A 254 30.47 11.58 -5.76
CA LYS A 254 31.20 12.68 -5.14
C LYS A 254 31.00 12.75 -3.62
N GLY A 255 30.19 11.86 -3.04
CA GLY A 255 29.78 11.91 -1.64
C GLY A 255 28.76 13.01 -1.34
N GLU A 256 28.14 13.61 -2.35
CA GLU A 256 27.18 14.72 -2.20
C GLU A 256 25.74 14.20 -1.97
N VAL A 257 25.53 13.35 -0.97
CA VAL A 257 24.25 12.65 -0.72
C VAL A 257 23.06 13.60 -0.61
N LYS A 258 23.19 14.66 0.19
CA LYS A 258 22.13 15.66 0.37
C LYS A 258 21.76 16.35 -0.96
N ASN A 259 22.75 16.68 -1.77
CA ASN A 259 22.52 17.31 -3.07
C ASN A 259 21.86 16.30 -4.02
N ALA A 260 22.28 15.03 -4.00
CA ALA A 260 21.68 13.98 -4.81
C ALA A 260 20.17 13.82 -4.53
N LEU A 261 19.78 13.75 -3.25
CA LEU A 261 18.37 13.67 -2.87
C LEU A 261 17.60 14.95 -3.23
N THR A 262 18.20 16.11 -3.03
CA THR A 262 17.60 17.40 -3.42
C THR A 262 17.37 17.46 -4.94
N ASP A 263 18.33 16.97 -5.71
CA ASP A 263 18.26 16.94 -7.18
C ASP A 263 17.17 16.00 -7.66
N LEU A 264 17.07 14.79 -7.09
CA LEU A 264 15.99 13.85 -7.39
C LEU A 264 14.61 14.43 -7.03
N LYS A 265 14.47 15.10 -5.90
CA LYS A 265 13.22 15.79 -5.50
C LYS A 265 12.82 16.93 -6.44
N ASN A 266 13.80 17.62 -7.02
CA ASN A 266 13.56 18.75 -7.91
C ASN A 266 13.30 18.33 -9.35
N GLN A 267 14.05 17.35 -9.85
CA GLN A 267 13.90 16.85 -11.22
C GLN A 267 12.73 15.86 -11.33
N GLY A 268 12.44 15.11 -10.26
CA GLY A 268 11.56 13.95 -10.31
C GLY A 268 12.14 12.83 -11.17
N VAL A 269 11.42 11.72 -11.23
CA VAL A 269 11.72 10.63 -12.16
C VAL A 269 10.42 10.00 -12.64
N THR A 270 10.32 9.71 -13.93
CA THR A 270 9.12 9.07 -14.50
C THR A 270 9.31 7.55 -14.54
N GLY A 271 8.61 6.86 -13.66
CA GLY A 271 8.55 5.41 -13.55
C GLY A 271 7.33 4.80 -14.27
N PRO A 272 7.10 3.48 -14.10
CA PRO A 272 5.99 2.76 -14.70
C PRO A 272 4.61 3.28 -14.28
N ARG A 273 4.49 3.83 -13.07
CA ARG A 273 3.23 4.43 -12.57
C ARG A 273 3.14 5.95 -12.73
N GLY A 274 4.02 6.55 -13.53
CA GLY A 274 4.09 8.00 -13.74
C GLY A 274 5.23 8.68 -12.99
N ILE A 275 5.07 9.97 -12.69
CA ILE A 275 6.10 10.76 -12.00
C ILE A 275 6.15 10.33 -10.52
N LEU A 276 7.35 10.01 -10.03
CA LEU A 276 7.60 9.76 -8.62
C LEU A 276 7.81 11.08 -7.90
N ASP A 277 6.90 11.38 -6.96
CA ASP A 277 7.06 12.47 -6.01
C ASP A 277 7.67 11.90 -4.72
N LEU A 278 8.88 12.38 -4.37
CA LEU A 278 9.55 12.03 -3.12
C LEU A 278 9.28 13.05 -2.01
N ASP A 279 8.54 14.12 -2.31
CA ASP A 279 8.11 15.09 -1.32
C ASP A 279 6.64 14.85 -0.98
N THR A 280 6.35 14.79 0.32
CA THR A 280 5.00 14.80 0.88
C THR A 280 4.23 16.10 0.58
N ASN A 281 4.91 17.10 0.00
CA ASN A 281 4.39 18.45 -0.27
C ASN A 281 3.55 18.58 -1.56
N GLY A 282 3.18 17.46 -2.18
CA GLY A 282 2.03 17.42 -3.08
C GLY A 282 2.21 18.13 -4.42
N ARG A 283 3.34 17.92 -5.12
CA ARG A 283 3.48 18.45 -6.48
C ARG A 283 2.59 17.69 -7.47
N GLN A 284 2.26 16.43 -7.18
CA GLN A 284 1.22 15.70 -7.90
C GLN A 284 0.74 14.48 -7.10
N ARG A 285 -0.51 14.50 -6.62
CA ARG A 285 -1.15 13.25 -6.17
C ARG A 285 -1.52 12.46 -7.42
N SER A 286 -0.95 11.27 -7.59
CA SER A 286 -1.25 10.41 -8.74
C SER A 286 -2.74 10.11 -8.81
N ASN A 287 -3.24 9.94 -10.04
CA ASN A 287 -4.58 9.39 -10.22
C ASN A 287 -4.61 7.98 -9.62
N ILE A 288 -5.69 7.68 -8.92
CA ILE A 288 -5.98 6.37 -8.33
C ILE A 288 -7.13 5.79 -9.15
N ASP A 289 -6.89 4.64 -9.77
CA ASP A 289 -7.94 3.92 -10.49
C ASP A 289 -8.83 3.20 -9.49
N ILE A 290 -10.14 3.35 -9.63
CA ILE A 290 -11.10 2.42 -9.02
C ILE A 290 -11.33 1.29 -10.02
N ILE A 291 -11.07 0.07 -9.59
CA ILE A 291 -11.19 -1.11 -10.41
C ILE A 291 -12.32 -2.02 -9.93
N LYS A 292 -13.04 -2.59 -10.90
CA LYS A 292 -13.89 -3.75 -10.70
C LYS A 292 -13.11 -5.00 -11.09
N ILE A 293 -13.09 -5.97 -10.20
CA ILE A 293 -12.40 -7.23 -10.38
C ILE A 293 -13.45 -8.34 -10.51
N ILE A 294 -13.36 -9.10 -11.60
CA ILE A 294 -14.17 -10.29 -11.83
C ILE A 294 -13.22 -11.48 -12.00
N THR A 295 -13.30 -12.46 -11.11
CA THR A 295 -12.55 -13.71 -11.23
C THR A 295 -13.40 -14.82 -11.85
N SER A 296 -12.74 -15.83 -12.39
CA SER A 296 -13.33 -17.03 -12.97
C SER A 296 -12.31 -18.17 -12.88
N ASN A 297 -12.72 -19.40 -13.23
CA ASN A 297 -11.84 -20.58 -13.19
C ASN A 297 -10.47 -20.39 -13.87
N HIS A 298 -10.39 -19.54 -14.91
CA HIS A 298 -9.17 -19.39 -15.70
C HIS A 298 -8.63 -17.97 -15.76
N ASN A 299 -9.44 -16.96 -15.47
CA ASN A 299 -9.09 -15.56 -15.73
C ASN A 299 -9.43 -14.65 -14.56
N ILE A 300 -8.58 -13.65 -14.36
CA ILE A 300 -8.81 -12.48 -13.51
C ILE A 300 -8.96 -11.29 -14.46
N ASN A 301 -10.13 -10.65 -14.44
CA ASN A 301 -10.43 -9.48 -15.25
C ASN A 301 -10.57 -8.26 -14.34
N GLN A 302 -9.69 -7.28 -14.56
CA GLN A 302 -9.74 -5.99 -13.89
C GLN A 302 -10.19 -4.93 -14.90
N THR A 303 -11.15 -4.10 -14.52
CA THR A 303 -11.67 -3.02 -15.36
C THR A 303 -11.69 -1.74 -14.54
N ILE A 304 -11.05 -0.68 -15.06
CA ILE A 304 -11.12 0.65 -14.48
C ILE A 304 -12.55 1.17 -14.69
N ILE A 305 -13.24 1.49 -13.59
CA ILE A 305 -14.62 1.97 -13.61
C ILE A 305 -14.75 3.44 -13.19
N ALA A 306 -13.74 3.97 -12.50
CA ALA A 306 -13.61 5.38 -12.19
C ALA A 306 -12.14 5.72 -11.96
N GLN A 307 -11.81 7.01 -12.02
CA GLN A 307 -10.51 7.52 -11.60
C GLN A 307 -10.75 8.63 -10.60
N THR A 308 -9.96 8.64 -9.53
CA THR A 308 -10.09 9.59 -8.42
C THR A 308 -8.70 10.01 -7.94
N SER A 309 -8.65 10.85 -6.92
CA SER A 309 -7.41 11.28 -6.29
C SER A 309 -7.68 11.55 -4.81
N ALA A 310 -6.65 11.47 -3.97
CA ALA A 310 -6.79 11.86 -2.58
C ALA A 310 -6.70 13.38 -2.36
N VAL A 311 -6.73 14.23 -3.40
CA VAL A 311 -6.52 15.70 -3.31
C VAL A 311 -7.41 16.35 -2.24
N GLY A 312 -6.80 17.22 -1.43
CA GLY A 312 -7.51 17.93 -0.36
C GLY A 312 -7.60 17.18 0.97
N LEU A 313 -7.19 15.91 1.05
CA LEU A 313 -7.06 15.19 2.32
C LEU A 313 -6.03 15.88 3.24
N ASP A 314 -6.50 16.30 4.41
CA ASP A 314 -5.71 16.66 5.58
C ASP A 314 -5.22 15.39 6.29
N THR A 315 -3.90 15.23 6.35
CA THR A 315 -3.26 14.03 6.89
C THR A 315 -2.87 14.18 8.36
N SER A 316 -3.09 15.35 8.97
CA SER A 316 -2.66 15.63 10.35
C SER A 316 -3.33 14.69 11.36
N SER A 317 -4.64 14.47 11.24
CA SER A 317 -5.38 13.52 12.09
C SER A 317 -4.87 12.10 11.88
N LEU A 318 -4.76 11.64 10.63
CA LEU A 318 -4.28 10.30 10.28
C LEU A 318 -2.89 10.02 10.85
N TYR A 319 -1.97 10.99 10.74
CA TYR A 319 -0.63 10.87 11.28
C TYR A 319 -0.62 10.65 12.80
N HIS A 320 -1.52 11.31 13.54
CA HIS A 320 -1.60 11.21 15.00
C HIS A 320 -2.43 10.03 15.51
N GLU A 321 -3.42 9.56 14.74
CA GLU A 321 -4.40 8.56 15.18
C GLU A 321 -3.85 7.13 15.25
N THR A 322 -2.72 6.83 14.59
CA THR A 322 -2.20 5.44 14.51
C THR A 322 -0.93 5.22 15.34
N VAL A 323 -1.14 5.05 16.65
CA VAL A 323 -0.08 4.82 17.67
C VAL A 323 0.22 3.32 17.88
N SER A 324 0.00 2.47 16.87
CA SER A 324 0.32 1.04 17.03
C SER A 324 1.82 0.85 17.30
N GLY A 325 2.17 -0.07 18.20
CA GLY A 325 3.56 -0.48 18.45
C GLY A 325 4.14 -1.39 17.36
N TRP A 326 3.41 -1.60 16.25
CA TRP A 326 3.83 -2.46 15.17
C TRP A 326 4.91 -1.80 14.31
N GLN A 327 6.03 -2.51 14.18
CA GLN A 327 7.23 -2.04 13.47
C GLN A 327 7.55 -2.87 12.22
N ASN A 328 6.82 -3.97 12.00
CA ASN A 328 6.97 -4.73 10.77
C ASN A 328 6.40 -3.91 9.59
N PRO A 329 7.07 -3.92 8.42
CA PRO A 329 6.47 -3.36 7.22
C PRO A 329 5.16 -4.09 6.86
N TYR A 330 4.24 -3.40 6.22
CA TYR A 330 3.03 -4.02 5.68
C TYR A 330 3.39 -5.16 4.71
N LEU A 331 2.54 -6.18 4.58
CA LEU A 331 2.82 -7.41 3.81
C LEU A 331 4.03 -8.26 4.27
N SER A 332 4.70 -7.93 5.38
CA SER A 332 5.91 -8.64 5.84
C SER A 332 5.68 -9.62 7.01
N VAL A 333 4.55 -10.34 7.02
CA VAL A 333 4.13 -11.22 8.15
C VAL A 333 4.17 -12.70 7.80
#